data_AF-A0A1Y5XPV8-F1
#
_entry.id   AF-A0A1Y5XPV8-F1
#
_cell.length_a   1.000
_cell.length_b   1.000
_cell.length_c   1.000
_cell.angle_alpha   90.00
_cell.angle_beta   90.00
_cell.angle_gamma   90.00
#
_symmetry.space_group_name_H-M   'P 1'
#
loop_
_entity.id
_entity.type
_entity.pdbx_description
1 polymer ?
#
loop_
_entity_poly.entity_id
_entity_poly.type
_entity_poly.pdbx_seq_one_letter_code
_entity_poly.pdbx_strand_id
1 'polypeptide(L)'
;MNVHPIHAGRRMGKAVGLSCVVAIGLLILMIVGRVPGWGVVPMFLLTETLVYKAFSTTVRKRRQDVALLRCFGASRAQVFNGVLAEAAWIGLFGAVAGQCCTLLLLDIVQFEIAVFALLVGIAGALLAALVPAIQASRIPPSGPSTVA
;
A
#
# COMPACT_ATOMS: atom_id res chain seq x y z
N MET A 1 -24.73 25.84 -13.81
CA MET A 1 -23.28 25.62 -13.62
C MET A 1 -23.11 24.51 -12.59
N ASN A 2 -22.84 23.28 -13.04
CA ASN A 2 -22.57 22.18 -12.13
C ASN A 2 -21.17 22.37 -11.56
N VAL A 3 -21.09 22.97 -10.38
CA VAL A 3 -19.87 23.00 -9.57
C VAL A 3 -19.49 21.56 -9.28
N HIS A 4 -18.44 21.08 -9.95
CA HIS A 4 -17.78 19.83 -9.61
C HIS A 4 -17.46 19.88 -8.12
N PRO A 5 -17.93 18.93 -7.30
CA PRO A 5 -17.58 18.95 -5.89
C PRO A 5 -16.07 18.68 -5.84
N ILE A 6 -15.33 19.58 -5.21
CA ILE A 6 -13.93 19.38 -4.87
C ILE A 6 -13.94 18.25 -3.84
N HIS A 7 -13.86 17.01 -4.33
CA HIS A 7 -13.88 15.83 -3.50
C HIS A 7 -12.56 15.79 -2.75
N ALA A 8 -12.61 16.22 -1.50
CA ALA A 8 -11.52 16.08 -0.54
C ALA A 8 -10.97 14.65 -0.57
N GLY A 9 -9.64 14.55 -0.76
CA GLY A 9 -8.80 13.41 -0.42
C GLY A 9 -9.39 12.04 -0.72
N ARG A 10 -9.47 11.65 -2.00
CA ARG A 10 -9.91 10.30 -2.37
C ARG A 10 -8.94 9.26 -1.83
N ARG A 11 -9.21 8.70 -0.64
CA ARG A 11 -8.50 7.56 -0.04
C ARG A 11 -8.39 6.40 -1.02
N MET A 12 -7.44 5.47 -0.81
CA MET A 12 -7.25 4.33 -1.70
C MET A 12 -8.60 3.69 -1.98
N GLY A 13 -8.90 3.48 -3.27
CA GLY A 13 -10.16 2.85 -3.64
C GLY A 13 -10.27 1.51 -2.92
N LYS A 14 -11.41 1.25 -2.26
CA LYS A 14 -11.60 0.06 -1.42
C LYS A 14 -11.18 -1.23 -2.12
N ALA A 15 -11.43 -1.33 -3.43
CA ALA A 15 -11.00 -2.45 -4.27
C ALA A 15 -9.47 -2.62 -4.37
N VAL A 16 -8.71 -1.52 -4.50
CA VAL A 16 -7.24 -1.55 -4.58
C VAL A 16 -6.62 -1.83 -3.20
N GLY A 17 -7.22 -1.28 -2.14
CA GLY A 17 -6.83 -1.62 -0.77
C GLY A 17 -7.04 -3.10 -0.49
N LEU A 18 -8.21 -3.64 -0.86
CA LEU A 18 -8.54 -5.05 -0.69
C LEU A 18 -7.58 -5.96 -1.46
N SER A 19 -7.25 -5.64 -2.72
CA SER A 19 -6.32 -6.46 -3.51
C SER A 19 -4.92 -6.52 -2.89
N CYS A 20 -4.44 -5.42 -2.29
CA CYS A 20 -3.14 -5.40 -1.61
C CYS A 20 -3.17 -6.21 -0.31
N VAL A 21 -4.23 -6.05 0.49
CA VAL A 21 -4.44 -6.82 1.73
C VAL A 21 -4.48 -8.33 1.42
N VAL A 22 -5.17 -8.73 0.36
CA VAL A 22 -5.24 -10.14 -0.07
C VAL A 22 -3.88 -10.65 -0.54
N ALA A 23 -3.14 -9.90 -1.37
CA ALA A 23 -1.82 -10.32 -1.84
C ALA A 23 -0.82 -10.50 -0.68
N ILE A 24 -0.82 -9.57 0.27
CA ILE A 24 0.02 -9.66 1.48
C ILE A 24 -0.42 -10.84 2.36
N GLY A 25 -1.72 -11.05 2.53
CA GLY A 25 -2.27 -12.17 3.30
C GLY A 25 -1.91 -13.53 2.69
N LEU A 26 -1.96 -13.66 1.37
CA LEU A 26 -1.56 -14.89 0.65
C LEU A 26 -0.06 -15.18 0.79
N LEU A 27 0.78 -14.15 0.67
CA LEU A 27 2.22 -14.29 0.90
C LEU A 27 2.50 -14.82 2.31
N ILE A 28 1.83 -14.26 3.32
CA ILE A 28 2.01 -14.67 4.72
C ILE A 28 1.49 -16.08 4.96
N LEU A 29 0.34 -16.43 4.39
CA LEU A 29 -0.20 -17.78 4.48
C LEU A 29 0.79 -18.81 3.92
N MET A 30 1.50 -18.50 2.84
CA MET A 30 2.54 -19.40 2.31
C MET A 30 3.77 -19.51 3.22
N ILE A 31 4.17 -18.41 3.89
CA ILE A 31 5.28 -18.41 4.86
C ILE A 31 4.92 -19.28 6.07
N VAL A 32 3.73 -19.09 6.65
CA VAL A 32 3.29 -19.82 7.86
C VAL A 32 2.94 -21.27 7.52
N GLY A 33 2.34 -21.53 6.36
CA GLY A 33 2.04 -22.86 5.83
C GLY A 33 3.26 -23.69 5.41
N ARG A 34 4.48 -23.18 5.64
CA ARG A 34 5.76 -23.86 5.36
C ARG A 34 5.89 -24.38 3.91
N VAL A 35 5.37 -23.62 2.94
CA VAL A 35 5.47 -23.99 1.53
C VAL A 35 6.95 -23.94 1.08
N PRO A 36 7.45 -24.90 0.28
CA PRO A 36 8.84 -24.92 -0.16
C PRO A 36 9.26 -23.62 -0.88
N GLY A 37 10.48 -23.15 -0.57
CA GLY A 37 10.98 -21.80 -0.88
C GLY A 37 10.97 -21.39 -2.36
N TRP A 38 10.93 -22.35 -3.28
CA TRP A 38 10.80 -22.09 -4.73
C TRP A 38 9.51 -21.34 -5.08
N GLY A 39 8.43 -21.50 -4.30
CA GLY A 39 7.16 -20.80 -4.51
C GLY A 39 7.06 -19.44 -3.80
N VAL A 40 7.83 -19.23 -2.73
CA VAL A 40 7.75 -18.01 -1.90
C VAL A 40 8.39 -16.82 -2.60
N VAL A 41 9.55 -17.03 -3.24
CA VAL A 41 10.28 -15.97 -3.96
C VAL A 41 9.44 -15.30 -5.07
N PRO A 42 8.82 -16.03 -6.02
CA PRO A 42 8.01 -15.40 -7.06
C PRO A 42 6.76 -14.70 -6.50
N MET A 43 6.13 -15.25 -5.47
CA MET A 43 4.99 -14.60 -4.81
C MET A 43 5.39 -13.31 -4.09
N PHE A 44 6.55 -13.29 -3.45
CA PHE A 44 7.08 -12.07 -2.85
C PHE A 44 7.26 -10.95 -3.88
N LEU A 45 7.89 -11.26 -5.01
CA LEU A 45 8.10 -10.30 -6.11
C LEU A 45 6.76 -9.85 -6.73
N LEU A 46 5.80 -10.76 -6.89
CA LEU A 46 4.47 -10.43 -7.39
C LEU A 46 3.74 -9.46 -6.44
N THR A 47 3.74 -9.74 -5.13
CA THR A 47 3.12 -8.88 -4.13
C THR A 47 3.78 -7.50 -4.10
N GLU A 48 5.11 -7.43 -4.07
CA GLU A 48 5.84 -6.16 -4.04
C GLU A 48 5.53 -5.29 -5.29
N THR A 49 5.56 -5.89 -6.47
CA THR A 49 5.25 -5.17 -7.73
C THR A 49 3.78 -4.77 -7.84
N LEU A 50 2.84 -5.58 -7.33
CA LEU A 50 1.42 -5.25 -7.27
C LEU A 50 1.17 -4.06 -6.35
N VAL A 51 1.75 -4.08 -5.15
CA VAL A 51 1.63 -2.99 -4.17
C VAL A 51 2.22 -1.70 -4.75
N TYR A 52 3.41 -1.77 -5.37
CA TYR A 52 4.02 -0.64 -6.06
C TYR A 52 3.10 -0.04 -7.14
N LYS A 53 2.53 -0.87 -8.02
CA LYS A 53 1.62 -0.41 -9.10
C LYS A 53 0.33 0.21 -8.55
N ALA A 54 -0.21 -0.37 -7.48
CA ALA A 54 -1.40 0.12 -6.80
C ALA A 54 -1.17 1.53 -6.20
N PHE A 55 -0.08 1.71 -5.46
CA PHE A 55 0.29 3.01 -4.90
C PHE A 55 0.64 4.02 -5.99
N SER A 56 1.38 3.62 -7.02
CA SER A 56 1.69 4.50 -8.16
C SER A 56 0.43 5.04 -8.85
N THR A 57 -0.58 4.18 -9.03
CA THR A 57 -1.85 4.57 -9.64
C THR A 57 -2.64 5.50 -8.72
N THR A 58 -2.67 5.21 -7.41
CA THR A 58 -3.31 6.07 -6.40
C THR A 58 -2.69 7.45 -6.37
N VAL A 59 -1.35 7.52 -6.34
CA VAL A 59 -0.61 8.78 -6.34
C VAL A 59 -0.90 9.58 -7.61
N ARG A 60 -0.98 8.92 -8.78
CA ARG A 60 -1.29 9.57 -10.06
C ARG A 60 -2.67 10.22 -10.07
N LYS A 61 -3.68 9.54 -9.51
CA LYS A 61 -5.05 10.06 -9.41
C LYS A 61 -5.19 11.25 -8.46
N ARG A 62 -4.33 11.35 -7.43
CA ARG A 62 -4.36 12.43 -6.42
C ARG A 62 -3.46 13.62 -6.73
N ARG A 63 -2.74 13.64 -7.86
CA ARG A 63 -1.74 14.69 -8.14
C ARG A 63 -2.36 16.09 -8.21
N GLN A 64 -3.55 16.21 -8.80
CA GLN A 64 -4.25 17.49 -8.90
C GLN A 64 -4.71 17.99 -7.53
N ASP A 65 -5.33 17.13 -6.72
CA ASP A 65 -5.75 17.47 -5.35
C ASP A 65 -4.57 17.90 -4.47
N VAL A 66 -3.44 17.21 -4.57
CA VAL A 66 -2.20 17.55 -3.85
C VAL A 66 -1.63 18.88 -4.34
N ALA A 67 -1.64 19.15 -5.65
CA ALA A 67 -1.19 20.44 -6.18
C ALA A 67 -2.04 21.59 -5.61
N LEU A 68 -3.37 21.44 -5.58
CA LEU A 68 -4.29 22.42 -4.98
C LEU A 68 -4.01 22.62 -3.48
N LEU A 69 -3.86 21.54 -2.72
CA LEU A 69 -3.52 21.62 -1.28
C LEU A 69 -2.19 22.34 -1.03
N ARG A 70 -1.21 22.18 -1.92
CA ARG A 70 0.08 22.89 -1.83
C ARG A 70 -0.04 24.38 -2.15
N CYS A 71 -0.98 24.78 -3.01
CA CYS A 71 -1.31 26.20 -3.21
C CYS A 71 -1.88 26.82 -1.93
N PHE A 72 -2.58 26.04 -1.10
CA PHE A 72 -3.06 26.46 0.23
C PHE A 72 -2.04 26.27 1.36
N GLY A 73 -0.78 25.94 1.04
CA GLY A 73 0.31 25.86 2.03
C GLY A 73 0.60 24.48 2.62
N ALA A 74 0.02 23.39 2.09
CA ALA A 74 0.33 22.03 2.56
C ALA A 74 1.80 21.64 2.33
N SER A 75 2.43 21.01 3.33
CA SER A 75 3.85 20.65 3.30
C SER A 75 4.13 19.34 2.54
N ARG A 76 5.38 19.18 2.03
CA ARG A 76 5.89 17.92 1.44
C ARG A 76 5.71 16.72 2.38
N ALA A 77 5.99 16.95 3.66
CA ALA A 77 6.02 15.91 4.68
C ALA A 77 4.62 15.37 4.98
N GLN A 78 3.59 16.21 4.93
CA GLN A 78 2.20 15.78 5.14
C GLN A 78 1.74 14.79 4.06
N VAL A 79 2.13 15.02 2.80
CA VAL A 79 1.82 14.11 1.69
C VAL A 79 2.59 12.79 1.84
N PHE A 80 3.88 12.87 2.15
CA PHE A 80 4.74 11.70 2.33
C PHE A 80 4.24 10.81 3.48
N ASN A 81 4.02 11.39 4.66
CA ASN A 81 3.54 10.67 5.83
C ASN A 81 2.14 10.09 5.62
N GLY A 82 1.29 10.77 4.84
CA GLY A 82 -0.04 10.25 4.48
C GLY A 82 0.04 8.96 3.66
N VAL A 83 0.90 8.90 2.64
CA VAL A 83 1.10 7.69 1.82
C VAL A 83 1.72 6.56 2.64
N LEU A 84 2.71 6.90 3.49
CA LEU A 84 3.36 5.90 4.34
C LEU A 84 2.41 5.32 5.39
N ALA A 85 1.52 6.16 5.95
CA ALA A 85 0.47 5.70 6.86
C ALA A 85 -0.54 4.79 6.15
N GLU A 86 -0.96 5.11 4.93
CA GLU A 86 -1.82 4.22 4.13
C GLU A 86 -1.15 2.86 3.88
N ALA A 87 0.15 2.85 3.56
CA ALA A 87 0.93 1.63 3.39
C ALA A 87 1.07 0.82 4.67
N ALA A 88 1.34 1.47 5.81
CA ALA A 88 1.41 0.81 7.11
C ALA A 88 0.09 0.11 7.46
N TRP A 89 -1.04 0.79 7.25
CA TRP A 89 -2.36 0.19 7.48
C TRP A 89 -2.61 -1.02 6.58
N ILE A 90 -2.27 -0.93 5.30
CA ILE A 90 -2.45 -2.05 4.37
C ILE A 90 -1.57 -3.24 4.74
N GLY A 91 -0.30 -3.01 5.09
CA GLY A 91 0.60 -4.04 5.57
C GLY A 91 0.10 -4.72 6.85
N LEU A 92 -0.39 -3.92 7.80
CA LEU A 92 -0.95 -4.42 9.05
C LEU A 92 -2.20 -5.26 8.82
N PHE A 93 -3.18 -4.77 8.05
CA PHE A 93 -4.41 -5.51 7.77
C PHE A 93 -4.14 -6.76 6.91
N GLY A 94 -3.23 -6.66 5.93
CA GLY A 94 -2.80 -7.81 5.12
C GLY A 94 -2.17 -8.90 5.98
N ALA A 95 -1.29 -8.51 6.90
CA ALA A 95 -0.73 -9.44 7.86
C ALA A 95 -1.79 -10.05 8.76
N VAL A 96 -2.51 -9.25 9.54
CA VAL A 96 -3.54 -9.78 10.46
C VAL A 96 -4.53 -10.71 9.74
N ALA A 97 -4.98 -10.35 8.52
CA ALA A 97 -5.83 -11.21 7.73
C ALA A 97 -5.15 -12.52 7.31
N GLY A 98 -3.88 -12.49 6.89
CA GLY A 98 -3.09 -13.68 6.55
C GLY A 98 -2.90 -14.62 7.75
N GLN A 99 -2.57 -14.09 8.93
CA GLN A 99 -2.47 -14.86 10.17
C GLN A 99 -3.82 -15.49 10.53
N CYS A 100 -4.92 -14.72 10.53
CA CYS A 100 -6.25 -15.25 10.81
C CYS A 100 -6.67 -16.36 9.84
N CYS A 101 -6.38 -16.19 8.55
CA CYS A 101 -6.65 -17.19 7.53
C CYS A 101 -5.84 -18.47 7.78
N THR A 102 -4.58 -18.33 8.20
CA THR A 102 -3.72 -19.47 8.51
C THR A 102 -4.19 -20.23 9.76
N LEU A 103 -4.56 -19.50 10.82
CA LEU A 103 -5.20 -20.10 12.00
C LEU A 103 -6.43 -20.92 11.60
N LEU A 104 -7.33 -20.32 10.80
CA LEU A 104 -8.60 -20.93 10.46
C LEU A 104 -8.48 -22.12 9.50
N LEU A 105 -7.50 -22.14 8.60
CA LEU A 105 -7.34 -23.18 7.59
C LEU A 105 -6.40 -24.31 8.01
N LEU A 106 -5.36 -24.00 8.79
CA LEU A 106 -4.26 -24.92 9.05
C LEU A 106 -4.04 -25.18 10.55
N ASP A 107 -4.70 -24.46 11.46
CA ASP A 107 -4.55 -24.56 12.92
C ASP A 107 -3.09 -24.50 13.43
N ILE A 108 -2.19 -23.96 12.61
CA ILE A 108 -0.76 -23.81 12.90
C ILE A 108 -0.42 -22.33 12.99
N VAL A 109 -0.16 -21.85 14.21
CA VAL A 109 0.50 -20.56 14.41
C VAL A 109 1.51 -20.68 15.53
N GLN A 110 2.76 -20.47 15.14
CA GLN A 110 3.88 -20.33 16.06
C GLN A 110 4.14 -18.84 16.27
N PHE A 111 4.38 -18.44 17.52
CA PHE A 111 4.56 -17.04 17.88
C PHE A 111 5.71 -16.38 17.08
N GLU A 112 6.84 -17.07 16.94
CA GLU A 112 8.00 -16.54 16.19
C GLU A 112 7.69 -16.29 14.71
N ILE A 113 7.06 -17.26 14.04
CA ILE A 113 6.69 -17.13 12.62
C ILE A 113 5.61 -16.05 12.45
N ALA A 114 4.68 -15.92 13.41
CA ALA A 114 3.65 -14.89 13.37
C ALA A 114 4.24 -13.49 13.48
N VAL A 115 5.22 -13.27 14.38
CA VAL A 115 5.93 -11.99 14.50
C VAL A 115 6.74 -11.71 13.25
N PHE A 116 7.46 -12.71 12.73
CA PHE A 116 8.23 -12.56 11.50
C PHE A 116 7.33 -12.20 10.30
N ALA A 117 6.21 -12.89 10.12
CA ALA A 117 5.27 -12.62 9.04
C ALA A 117 4.62 -11.24 9.15
N LEU A 118 4.31 -10.78 10.37
CA LEU A 118 3.81 -9.43 10.63
C LEU A 118 4.84 -8.37 10.22
N LEU A 119 6.10 -8.56 10.61
CA LEU A 119 7.20 -7.67 10.24
C LEU A 119 7.40 -7.63 8.73
N VAL A 120 7.37 -8.79 8.06
CA VAL A 120 7.51 -8.89 6.60
C VAL A 120 6.36 -8.18 5.88
N GLY A 121 5.11 -8.37 6.33
CA GLY A 121 3.94 -7.72 5.71
C GLY A 121 3.98 -6.21 5.81
N ILE A 122 4.34 -5.67 6.99
CA ILE A 122 4.46 -4.22 7.20
C ILE A 122 5.68 -3.67 6.47
N ALA A 123 6.85 -4.28 6.63
CA ALA A 123 8.08 -3.83 6.00
C ALA A 123 7.98 -3.87 4.47
N GLY A 124 7.45 -4.95 3.89
CA GLY A 124 7.22 -5.06 2.44
C GLY A 124 6.29 -3.97 1.93
N ALA A 125 5.15 -3.75 2.58
CA ALA A 125 4.22 -2.69 2.19
C ALA A 125 4.87 -1.29 2.24
N LEU A 126 5.67 -1.01 3.27
CA LEU A 126 6.40 0.26 3.40
C LEU A 126 7.49 0.42 2.34
N LEU A 127 8.26 -0.64 2.07
CA LEU A 127 9.31 -0.66 1.05
C LEU A 127 8.72 -0.42 -0.34
N ALA A 128 7.64 -1.13 -0.69
CA ALA A 128 6.93 -0.96 -1.96
C ALA A 128 6.37 0.46 -2.13
N ALA A 129 5.89 1.05 -1.04
CA ALA A 129 5.29 2.37 -1.03
C ALA A 129 6.31 3.51 -0.98
N LEU A 130 7.58 3.26 -0.63
CA LEU A 130 8.57 4.31 -0.45
C LEU A 130 8.80 5.12 -1.73
N VAL A 131 9.00 4.43 -2.85
CA VAL A 131 9.20 5.07 -4.17
C VAL A 131 7.98 5.92 -4.57
N PRO A 132 6.73 5.40 -4.59
CA PRO A 132 5.57 6.21 -4.92
C PRO A 132 5.30 7.33 -3.90
N ALA A 133 5.64 7.15 -2.62
CA ALA A 133 5.53 8.21 -1.60
C ALA A 133 6.49 9.37 -1.88
N ILE A 134 7.74 9.09 -2.27
CA ILE A 134 8.70 10.12 -2.69
C ILE A 134 8.20 10.83 -3.95
N GLN A 135 7.66 10.09 -4.92
CA GLN A 135 7.09 10.69 -6.13
C GLN A 135 5.90 11.61 -5.82
N ALA A 136 5.06 11.24 -4.85
CA ALA A 136 3.94 12.07 -4.40
C ALA A 136 4.40 13.37 -3.74
N SER A 137 5.46 13.34 -2.92
CA SER A 137 5.96 14.51 -2.20
C SER A 137 6.66 15.55 -3.10
N ARG A 138 7.06 15.16 -4.32
CA ARG A 138 7.77 16.01 -5.30
C ARG A 138 6.86 16.71 -6.31
N ILE A 139 5.54 16.58 -6.20
CA ILE A 139 4.60 17.23 -7.14
C ILE A 139 4.65 18.77 -6.99
N PRO A 140 4.95 19.52 -8.06
CA PRO A 140 5.00 20.98 -7.99
C PRO A 140 3.59 21.62 -7.88
N PRO A 141 3.48 22.82 -7.28
CA PRO A 141 2.20 23.52 -7.12
C PRO A 141 1.61 24.05 -8.44
N SER A 142 2.38 24.09 -9.53
CA SER A 142 1.95 24.57 -10.85
C SER A 142 0.92 23.68 -11.56
N GLY A 143 0.54 22.54 -10.97
CA GLY A 143 -0.34 21.55 -11.60
C GLY A 143 0.36 20.73 -12.68
N PRO A 144 -0.24 19.61 -13.15
CA PRO A 144 0.30 18.82 -14.25
C PRO A 144 0.21 19.62 -15.56
N SER A 145 1.30 19.69 -16.33
CA SER A 145 1.22 20.17 -17.71
C SER A 145 0.33 19.21 -18.49
N THR A 146 -0.77 19.70 -19.05
CA THR A 146 -1.78 18.94 -19.81
C THR A 146 -1.26 18.42 -21.16
N VAL A 147 0.04 18.22 -21.29
CA VAL A 147 0.75 17.82 -22.50
C VAL A 147 1.82 16.79 -22.11
N ALA A 148 1.43 15.52 -22.03
CA ALA A 148 2.29 14.32 -22.13
C ALA A 148 1.44 13.05 -22.01
#